data_AF-A0A4R3H314-F1
#
_entry.id   AF-A0A4R3H314-F1
#
_cell.length_a   1.000
_cell.length_b   1.000
_cell.length_c   1.000
_cell.angle_alpha   90.00
_cell.angle_beta   90.00
_cell.angle_gamma   90.00
#
_symmetry.space_group_name_H-M   'P 1'
#
loop_
_entity.id
_entity.type
_entity.pdbx_description
1 polymer ?
#
loop_
_entity_poly.entity_id
_entity_poly.type
_entity_poly.pdbx_seq_one_letter_code
_entity_poly.pdbx_strand_id
1 'polypeptide(L)'
;MSTVRKFRAPNRLSMLVRANGGVTAKEALAAADAALEPLRAESLAVLDAALAEIDARFGRSAAATRAAGVFEDLYALALRIIDVSGFLPGSCVDQAAVSFCALVDNCAEAGAWRWDAVDVHINALRLLRTADLGPDQRRAVIEGLNKVSQRRIDEA
;
A
#
# COMPACT_ATOMS: atom_id res chain seq x y z
N MET A 1 -48.71 42.35 40.36
CA MET A 1 -48.36 41.50 39.19
C MET A 1 -47.12 40.71 39.55
N SER A 2 -47.19 39.37 39.55
CA SER A 2 -46.03 38.52 39.83
C SER A 2 -45.22 38.29 38.55
N THR A 3 -43.97 38.73 38.52
CA THR A 3 -43.05 38.55 37.40
C THR A 3 -42.34 37.20 37.51
N VAL A 4 -42.70 36.28 36.63
CA VAL A 4 -42.06 34.96 36.54
C VAL A 4 -40.69 35.09 35.88
N ARG A 5 -39.62 34.69 36.58
CA ARG A 5 -38.27 34.56 36.02
C ARG A 5 -38.02 33.10 35.63
N LYS A 6 -37.80 32.86 34.33
CA LYS A 6 -37.41 31.54 33.82
C LYS A 6 -35.89 31.40 33.87
N PHE A 7 -35.41 30.37 34.55
CA PHE A 7 -34.00 29.96 34.53
C PHE A 7 -33.86 28.68 33.71
N ARG A 8 -32.94 28.67 32.73
CA ARG A 8 -32.50 27.44 32.05
C ARG A 8 -31.13 27.07 32.60
N ALA A 9 -31.05 25.96 33.33
CA ALA A 9 -29.78 25.38 33.71
C ALA A 9 -29.05 24.88 32.44
N PRO A 10 -27.78 25.25 32.20
CA PRO A 10 -27.02 24.74 31.06
C PRO A 10 -26.86 23.23 31.20
N ASN A 11 -27.15 22.49 30.13
CA ASN A 11 -27.03 21.03 30.14
C ASN A 11 -25.56 20.62 29.93
N ARG A 12 -25.21 19.42 30.41
CA ARG A 12 -23.83 18.91 30.39
C ARG A 12 -23.23 18.84 28.98
N LEU A 13 -24.04 18.53 27.97
CA LEU A 13 -23.65 18.56 26.54
C LEU A 13 -23.24 19.96 26.08
N SER A 14 -24.01 21.00 26.40
CA SER A 14 -23.72 22.38 26.02
C SER A 14 -22.46 22.94 26.68
N MET A 15 -22.10 22.42 27.85
CA MET A 15 -20.82 22.74 28.51
C MET A 15 -19.65 21.99 27.87
N LEU A 16 -19.83 20.71 27.51
CA LEU A 16 -18.78 19.90 26.86
C LEU A 16 -18.45 20.38 25.45
N VAL A 17 -19.45 20.80 24.65
CA VAL A 17 -19.22 21.36 23.31
C VAL A 17 -18.45 22.68 23.34
N ARG A 18 -18.49 23.42 24.46
CA ARG A 18 -17.78 24.69 24.66
C ARG A 18 -16.50 24.53 25.47
N ALA A 19 -16.17 23.32 25.94
CA ALA A 19 -14.95 23.07 26.67
C ALA A 19 -13.75 23.16 25.71
N ASN A 20 -12.75 23.97 26.07
CA ASN A 20 -11.49 24.03 25.33
C ASN A 20 -10.77 22.67 25.40
N GLY A 21 -10.21 22.22 24.28
CA GLY A 21 -9.46 20.96 24.19
C GLY A 21 -9.77 20.11 22.96
N GLY A 22 -10.81 20.43 22.19
CA GLY A 22 -11.04 19.83 20.88
C GLY A 22 -10.06 20.37 19.83
N VAL A 23 -9.46 19.48 19.05
CA VAL A 23 -8.74 19.83 17.82
C VAL A 23 -9.66 19.63 16.62
N THR A 24 -9.51 20.45 15.60
CA THR A 24 -10.20 20.23 14.33
C THR A 24 -9.69 18.95 13.67
N ALA A 25 -10.51 18.31 12.83
CA ALA A 25 -10.08 17.14 12.06
C ALA A 25 -8.82 17.43 11.23
N LYS A 26 -8.70 18.65 10.69
CA LYS A 26 -7.53 19.09 9.94
C LYS A 26 -6.27 19.15 10.80
N GLU A 27 -6.37 19.69 12.01
CA GLU A 27 -5.24 19.74 12.96
C GLU A 27 -4.84 18.34 13.44
N ALA A 28 -5.82 17.46 13.67
CA ALA A 28 -5.56 16.07 14.02
C ALA A 28 -4.81 15.32 12.90
N LEU A 29 -5.22 15.49 11.64
CA LEU A 29 -4.53 14.91 10.48
C LEU A 29 -3.11 15.46 10.33
N ALA A 30 -2.93 16.78 10.43
CA ALA A 30 -1.61 17.39 10.33
C ALA A 30 -0.65 16.94 11.45
N ALA A 31 -1.17 16.75 12.67
CA ALA A 31 -0.38 16.20 13.77
C ALA A 31 -0.01 14.74 13.54
N ALA A 32 -0.91 13.93 12.95
CA ALA A 32 -0.62 12.56 12.58
C ALA A 32 0.46 12.47 11.49
N ASP A 33 0.36 13.28 10.43
CA ASP A 33 1.36 13.33 9.36
C ASP A 33 2.74 13.73 9.91
N ALA A 34 2.79 14.75 10.78
CA ALA A 34 4.02 15.19 11.42
C ALA A 34 4.64 14.13 12.33
N ALA A 35 3.82 13.31 12.99
CA ALA A 35 4.31 12.20 13.83
C ALA A 35 4.87 11.04 12.99
N LEU A 36 4.39 10.87 11.75
CA LEU A 36 4.85 9.83 10.84
C LEU A 36 6.10 10.23 10.05
N GLU A 37 6.32 11.53 9.80
CA GLU A 37 7.45 12.02 8.99
C GLU A 37 8.84 11.48 9.42
N PRO A 38 9.18 11.34 10.71
CA PRO A 38 10.46 10.77 11.12
C PRO A 38 10.67 9.31 10.68
N LEU A 39 9.57 8.55 10.50
CA LEU A 39 9.59 7.13 10.09
C LEU A 39 9.68 6.97 8.57
N ARG A 40 9.52 8.05 7.81
CA ARG A 40 9.48 8.00 6.34
C ARG A 40 10.76 7.40 5.76
N ALA A 41 11.93 7.87 6.18
CA ALA A 41 13.21 7.39 5.64
C ALA A 41 13.44 5.90 5.94
N GLU A 42 13.15 5.47 7.17
CA GLU A 42 13.26 4.06 7.58
C GLU A 42 12.29 3.17 6.80
N SER A 43 11.05 3.61 6.64
CA SER A 43 10.03 2.86 5.90
C SER A 43 10.37 2.71 4.43
N LEU A 44 10.94 3.75 3.81
CA LEU A 44 11.45 3.66 2.43
C LEU A 44 12.66 2.73 2.32
N ALA A 45 13.53 2.67 3.33
CA ALA A 45 14.62 1.71 3.36
C ALA A 45 14.10 0.26 3.46
N VAL A 46 13.04 0.03 4.25
CA VAL A 46 12.37 -1.28 4.33
C VAL A 46 11.74 -1.66 2.99
N LEU A 47 11.10 -0.71 2.30
CA LEU A 47 10.55 -0.92 0.96
C LEU A 47 11.64 -1.33 -0.03
N ASP A 48 12.74 -0.57 -0.06
CA ASP A 48 13.85 -0.82 -0.99
C ASP A 48 14.53 -2.17 -0.69
N ALA A 49 14.65 -2.54 0.58
CA ALA A 49 15.16 -3.85 0.98
C ALA A 49 14.23 -4.99 0.55
N ALA A 50 12.91 -4.84 0.70
CA ALA A 50 11.94 -5.83 0.25
C ALA A 50 11.99 -6.02 -1.28
N LEU A 51 12.08 -4.92 -2.04
CA LEU A 51 12.24 -4.97 -3.49
C LEU A 51 13.54 -5.65 -3.92
N ALA A 52 14.65 -5.36 -3.22
CA ALA A 52 15.93 -6.00 -3.49
C ALA A 52 15.90 -7.51 -3.19
N GLU A 53 15.25 -7.92 -2.10
CA GLU A 53 15.09 -9.32 -1.74
C GLU A 53 14.22 -10.07 -2.77
N ILE A 54 13.11 -9.49 -3.21
CA ILE A 54 12.27 -10.05 -4.27
C ILE A 54 13.08 -10.23 -5.56
N ASP A 55 13.82 -9.21 -5.99
CA ASP A 55 14.63 -9.27 -7.22
C ASP A 55 15.72 -10.34 -7.11
N ALA A 56 16.37 -10.45 -5.95
CA ALA A 56 17.44 -11.43 -5.71
C ALA A 56 16.95 -12.88 -5.63
N ARG A 57 15.71 -13.12 -5.18
CA ARG A 57 15.17 -14.48 -4.98
C ARG A 57 14.27 -14.94 -6.13
N PHE A 58 13.50 -14.03 -6.70
CA PHE A 58 12.43 -14.35 -7.67
C PHE A 58 12.60 -13.62 -9.02
N GLY A 59 13.48 -12.62 -9.09
CA GLY A 59 13.78 -11.91 -10.34
C GLY A 59 14.56 -12.76 -11.35
N ARG A 60 14.77 -12.18 -12.54
CA ARG A 60 15.49 -12.85 -13.64
C ARG A 60 16.93 -13.24 -13.28
N SER A 61 17.59 -12.49 -12.41
CA SER A 61 18.94 -12.79 -11.92
C SER A 61 19.00 -14.14 -11.20
N ALA A 62 17.89 -14.57 -10.59
CA ALA A 62 17.73 -15.84 -9.91
C ALA A 62 17.15 -16.95 -10.81
N ALA A 63 17.15 -16.81 -12.14
CA ALA A 63 16.49 -17.76 -13.05
C ALA A 63 16.89 -19.23 -12.83
N ALA A 64 18.14 -19.49 -12.39
CA ALA A 64 18.63 -20.83 -12.11
C ALA A 64 18.11 -21.44 -10.79
N THR A 65 17.66 -20.62 -9.84
CA THR A 65 17.33 -21.04 -8.46
C THR A 65 15.90 -20.70 -8.05
N ARG A 66 15.25 -19.73 -8.72
CA ARG A 66 13.93 -19.20 -8.34
C ARG A 66 12.80 -20.23 -8.36
N ALA A 67 12.94 -21.30 -9.15
CA ALA A 67 11.98 -22.40 -9.19
C ALA A 67 11.86 -23.18 -7.86
N ALA A 68 12.87 -23.10 -6.99
CA ALA A 68 12.83 -23.69 -5.65
C ALA A 68 12.11 -22.79 -4.62
N GLY A 69 11.76 -21.55 -4.99
CA GLY A 69 11.01 -20.64 -4.13
C GLY A 69 9.58 -21.12 -3.91
N VAL A 70 9.05 -20.81 -2.73
CA VAL A 70 7.66 -21.13 -2.34
C VAL A 70 6.77 -19.90 -2.56
N PHE A 71 5.50 -20.11 -2.92
CA PHE A 71 4.56 -19.02 -3.21
C PHE A 71 4.37 -18.11 -1.98
N GLU A 72 4.27 -18.70 -0.80
CA GLU A 72 4.08 -18.01 0.48
C GLU A 72 5.20 -17.02 0.78
N ASP A 73 6.45 -17.34 0.40
CA ASP A 73 7.60 -16.45 0.61
C ASP A 73 7.47 -15.18 -0.24
N LEU A 74 7.11 -15.33 -1.51
CA LEU A 74 6.92 -14.18 -2.41
C LEU A 74 5.70 -13.36 -1.98
N TYR A 75 4.63 -14.02 -1.56
CA TYR A 75 3.43 -13.38 -1.04
C TYR A 75 3.73 -12.54 0.21
N ALA A 76 4.49 -13.09 1.17
CA ALA A 76 4.90 -12.39 2.38
C ALA A 76 5.78 -11.16 2.08
N LEU A 77 6.69 -11.26 1.11
CA LEU A 77 7.49 -10.13 0.66
C LEU A 77 6.64 -9.04 -0.01
N ALA A 78 5.61 -9.41 -0.78
CA ALA A 78 4.67 -8.47 -1.37
C ALA A 78 3.80 -7.77 -0.31
N LEU A 79 3.35 -8.48 0.73
CA LEU A 79 2.65 -7.87 1.86
C LEU A 79 3.52 -6.82 2.57
N ARG A 80 4.81 -7.12 2.77
CA ARG A 80 5.74 -6.19 3.39
C ARG A 80 5.87 -4.88 2.59
N ILE A 81 5.75 -4.93 1.26
CA ILE A 81 5.68 -3.73 0.41
C ILE A 81 4.43 -2.92 0.72
N ILE A 82 3.27 -3.57 0.82
CA ILE A 82 1.99 -2.91 1.14
C ILE A 82 2.09 -2.18 2.47
N ASP A 83 2.63 -2.83 3.51
CA ASP A 83 2.72 -2.27 4.86
C ASP A 83 3.49 -0.94 4.92
N VAL A 84 4.55 -0.79 4.11
CA VAL A 84 5.41 0.41 4.11
C VAL A 84 5.11 1.40 3.00
N SER A 85 4.25 1.02 2.04
CA SER A 85 3.88 1.86 0.89
C SER A 85 3.11 3.13 1.25
N GLY A 86 2.51 3.19 2.46
CA GLY A 86 1.76 4.35 2.95
C GLY A 86 2.58 5.65 2.97
N PHE A 87 3.90 5.55 3.02
CA PHE A 87 4.82 6.71 2.95
C PHE A 87 5.08 7.20 1.52
N LEU A 88 4.44 6.61 0.50
CA LEU A 88 4.54 7.00 -0.91
C LEU A 88 3.15 7.31 -1.49
N PRO A 89 2.46 8.36 -1.01
CA PRO A 89 1.14 8.71 -1.50
C PRO A 89 1.18 9.00 -3.01
N GLY A 90 0.22 8.43 -3.75
CA GLY A 90 0.10 8.60 -5.20
C GLY A 90 1.10 7.79 -6.03
N SER A 91 2.03 7.05 -5.42
CA SER A 91 2.99 6.21 -6.16
C SER A 91 2.35 5.01 -6.85
N CYS A 92 1.22 4.53 -6.33
CA CYS A 92 0.53 3.29 -6.71
C CYS A 92 1.34 2.01 -6.44
N VAL A 93 2.39 2.07 -5.62
CA VAL A 93 3.21 0.89 -5.24
C VAL A 93 2.38 -0.14 -4.46
N ASP A 94 1.50 0.33 -3.58
CA ASP A 94 0.51 -0.46 -2.85
C ASP A 94 -0.38 -1.26 -3.80
N GLN A 95 -0.96 -0.61 -4.81
CA GLN A 95 -1.85 -1.24 -5.79
C GLN A 95 -1.11 -2.26 -6.64
N ALA A 96 0.13 -1.97 -7.03
CA ALA A 96 0.96 -2.92 -7.76
C ALA A 96 1.31 -4.15 -6.91
N ALA A 97 1.59 -3.96 -5.62
CA ALA A 97 1.86 -5.06 -4.69
C ALA A 97 0.60 -5.92 -4.44
N VAL A 98 -0.58 -5.31 -4.33
CA VAL A 98 -1.86 -6.05 -4.25
C VAL A 98 -2.09 -6.87 -5.52
N SER A 99 -1.89 -6.30 -6.71
CA SER A 99 -1.95 -7.06 -7.98
C SER A 99 -0.93 -8.20 -8.00
N PHE A 100 0.24 -7.99 -7.38
CA PHE A 100 1.27 -9.01 -7.31
C PHE A 100 0.87 -10.16 -6.38
N CYS A 101 0.29 -9.88 -5.21
CA CYS A 101 -0.32 -10.89 -4.34
C CYS A 101 -1.35 -11.73 -5.09
N ALA A 102 -2.25 -11.11 -5.84
CA ALA A 102 -3.24 -11.82 -6.65
C ALA A 102 -2.59 -12.72 -7.73
N LEU A 103 -1.49 -12.28 -8.35
CA LEU A 103 -0.73 -13.14 -9.26
C LEU A 103 -0.13 -14.35 -8.53
N VAL A 104 0.42 -14.16 -7.33
CA VAL A 104 1.03 -15.24 -6.54
C VAL A 104 -0.03 -16.24 -6.12
N ASP A 105 -1.19 -15.78 -5.65
CA ASP A 105 -2.33 -16.64 -5.31
C ASP A 105 -2.76 -17.48 -6.51
N ASN A 106 -2.92 -16.85 -7.69
CA ASN A 106 -3.26 -17.58 -8.92
C ASN A 106 -2.21 -18.62 -9.32
N CYS A 107 -0.92 -18.35 -9.08
CA CYS A 107 0.14 -19.32 -9.33
C CYS A 107 0.12 -20.47 -8.31
N ALA A 108 -0.19 -20.16 -7.04
CA ALA A 108 -0.33 -21.15 -5.98
C ALA A 108 -1.52 -22.08 -6.22
N GLU A 109 -2.69 -21.53 -6.59
CA GLU A 109 -3.89 -22.30 -6.93
C GLU A 109 -3.67 -23.25 -8.10
N ALA A 110 -2.91 -22.83 -9.12
CA ALA A 110 -2.56 -23.65 -10.26
C ALA A 110 -1.35 -24.58 -10.03
N GLY A 111 -0.61 -24.39 -8.93
CA GLY A 111 0.63 -25.10 -8.66
C GLY A 111 1.76 -24.84 -9.66
N ALA A 112 1.70 -23.72 -10.40
CA ALA A 112 2.64 -23.42 -11.48
C ALA A 112 3.02 -21.94 -11.51
N TRP A 113 4.32 -21.68 -11.64
CA TRP A 113 4.87 -20.33 -11.73
C TRP A 113 4.65 -19.71 -13.11
N ARG A 114 4.17 -18.46 -13.14
CA ARG A 114 4.15 -17.61 -14.33
C ARG A 114 5.31 -16.61 -14.31
N TRP A 115 6.52 -17.08 -14.56
CA TRP A 115 7.73 -16.27 -14.40
C TRP A 115 7.73 -14.96 -15.21
N ASP A 116 7.16 -14.95 -16.42
CA ASP A 116 7.05 -13.72 -17.21
C ASP A 116 6.17 -12.68 -16.51
N ALA A 117 5.06 -13.11 -15.89
CA ALA A 117 4.18 -12.25 -15.14
C ALA A 117 4.83 -11.75 -13.84
N VAL A 118 5.59 -12.62 -13.16
CA VAL A 118 6.38 -12.26 -11.97
C VAL A 118 7.41 -11.20 -12.33
N ASP A 119 8.17 -11.41 -13.40
CA ASP A 119 9.20 -10.48 -13.87
C ASP A 119 8.59 -9.11 -14.24
N VAL A 120 7.40 -9.10 -14.86
CA VAL A 120 6.67 -7.84 -15.17
C VAL A 120 6.30 -7.09 -13.89
N HIS A 121 5.79 -7.77 -12.86
CA HIS A 121 5.42 -7.13 -11.59
C HIS A 121 6.64 -6.58 -10.85
N ILE A 122 7.74 -7.32 -10.80
CA ILE A 122 9.00 -6.85 -10.18
C ILE A 122 9.49 -5.58 -10.89
N ASN A 123 9.50 -5.57 -12.23
CA ASN A 123 9.91 -4.40 -13.00
C ASN A 123 8.98 -3.20 -12.80
N ALA A 124 7.66 -3.44 -12.72
CA ALA A 124 6.69 -2.38 -12.50
C ALA A 124 6.79 -1.77 -11.09
N LEU A 125 7.01 -2.59 -10.05
CA LEU A 125 7.26 -2.11 -8.70
C LEU A 125 8.49 -1.20 -8.63
N ARG A 126 9.59 -1.61 -9.28
CA ARG A 126 10.82 -0.80 -9.39
C ARG A 126 10.57 0.50 -10.16
N LEU A 127 9.80 0.44 -11.24
CA LEU A 127 9.43 1.61 -12.04
C LEU A 127 8.60 2.60 -11.20
N LEU A 128 7.55 2.13 -10.52
CA LEU A 128 6.69 2.99 -9.69
C LEU A 128 7.44 3.64 -8.52
N ARG A 129 8.45 2.94 -7.99
CA ARG A 129 9.32 3.41 -6.90
C ARG A 129 10.35 4.47 -7.32
N THR A 130 10.89 4.38 -8.53
CA THR A 130 12.05 5.18 -8.95
C THR A 130 11.74 6.22 -10.03
N ALA A 131 10.74 5.97 -10.88
CA ALA A 131 10.41 6.86 -11.98
C ALA A 131 9.43 7.97 -11.57
N ASP A 132 9.67 9.15 -12.13
CA ASP A 132 8.74 10.27 -12.07
C ASP A 132 7.66 10.10 -13.13
N LEU A 133 6.63 9.33 -12.79
CA LEU A 133 5.46 9.07 -13.62
C LEU A 133 4.30 9.99 -13.23
N GLY A 134 3.63 10.55 -14.24
CA GLY A 134 2.37 11.26 -14.07
C GLY A 134 1.24 10.33 -13.62
N PRO A 135 0.15 10.87 -13.05
CA PRO A 135 -0.98 10.08 -12.54
C PRO A 135 -1.60 9.12 -13.56
N ASP A 136 -1.74 9.56 -14.82
CA ASP A 136 -2.31 8.73 -15.89
C ASP A 136 -1.37 7.59 -16.31
N GLN A 137 -0.05 7.82 -16.31
CA GLN A 137 0.94 6.79 -16.58
C GLN A 137 0.94 5.73 -15.48
N ARG A 138 0.86 6.14 -14.21
CA ARG A 138 0.74 5.20 -13.08
C ARG A 138 -0.53 4.37 -13.19
N ARG A 139 -1.66 4.99 -13.51
CA ARG A 139 -2.94 4.28 -13.72
C ARG A 139 -2.84 3.26 -14.84
N ALA A 140 -2.21 3.61 -15.97
CA ALA A 140 -2.00 2.69 -17.08
C ALA A 140 -1.12 1.48 -16.68
N VAL A 141 -0.08 1.69 -15.87
CA VAL A 141 0.74 0.60 -15.32
C VAL A 141 -0.12 -0.34 -14.48
N ILE A 142 -0.90 0.19 -13.54
CA ILE A 142 -1.77 -0.62 -12.67
C ILE A 142 -2.82 -1.39 -13.47
N GLU A 143 -3.45 -0.76 -14.46
CA GLU A 143 -4.41 -1.43 -15.33
C GLU A 143 -3.76 -2.59 -16.11
N GLY A 144 -2.54 -2.39 -16.60
CA GLY A 144 -1.74 -3.43 -17.24
C GLY A 144 -1.41 -4.59 -16.29
N LEU A 145 -0.97 -4.29 -15.07
CA LEU A 145 -0.65 -5.30 -14.06
C LEU A 145 -1.87 -6.15 -13.70
N ASN A 146 -3.03 -5.52 -13.49
CA ASN A 146 -4.28 -6.22 -13.20
C ASN A 146 -4.68 -7.17 -14.34
N LYS A 147 -4.49 -6.76 -15.60
CA LYS A 147 -4.72 -7.64 -16.76
C LYS A 147 -3.76 -8.83 -16.76
N VAL A 148 -2.50 -8.63 -16.38
CA VAL A 148 -1.49 -9.70 -16.31
C VAL A 148 -1.81 -10.68 -15.18
N SER A 149 -2.18 -10.20 -13.99
CA SER A 149 -2.50 -11.05 -12.84
C SER A 149 -3.77 -11.90 -13.08
N GLN A 150 -4.79 -11.33 -13.72
CA GLN A 150 -6.07 -12.01 -13.99
C GLN A 150 -6.03 -13.03 -15.15
N ARG A 151 -4.99 -13.02 -16.00
CA ARG A 151 -4.86 -14.02 -17.07
C ARG A 151 -4.68 -15.43 -16.48
N ARG A 152 -5.48 -16.37 -16.95
CA ARG A 152 -5.39 -17.78 -16.57
C ARG A 152 -4.12 -18.41 -17.17
N ILE A 153 -3.58 -19.40 -16.47
CA ILE A 153 -2.37 -20.14 -16.90
C ILE A 153 -2.64 -20.91 -18.21
N ASP A 154 -3.88 -21.35 -18.43
CA ASP A 154 -4.29 -22.11 -19.61
C ASP A 154 -4.40 -21.26 -20.90
N GLU A 155 -4.33 -19.94 -20.79
CA GLU A 155 -4.49 -18.98 -21.91
C GLU A 155 -3.15 -18.40 -22.40
N ALA A 156 -2.01 -18.90 -21.89
CA ALA A 156 -0.67 -18.42 -22.19
C ALA A 156 0.08 -19.29 -23.20
#